data_AF-A0AAZ1XFL0-F1
#
_entry.id   AF-A0AAZ1XFL0-F1
#
_cell.length_a   1.000
_cell.length_b   1.000
_cell.length_c   1.000
_cell.angle_alpha   90.00
_cell.angle_beta   90.00
_cell.angle_gamma   90.00
#
_symmetry.space_group_name_H-M   'P 1'
#
loop_
_entity.id
_entity.type
_entity.pdbx_description
1 polymer ?
#
loop_
_entity_poly.entity_id
_entity_poly.type
_entity_poly.pdbx_seq_one_letter_code
_entity_poly.pdbx_strand_id
1 'polypeptide(L)' 'METGQTVVLLNLQNLYESLYDALNQYYVTLGGQNYVDLGLGTHRVKCRVHQNFRLIIIEEKEVVYEQFPIPLINRKEV' A
#
# COMPACT_ATOMS: atom_id res chain seq x y z
N MET A 1 -6.67 7.72 -0.40
CA MET A 1 -5.66 7.90 0.66
C MET A 1 -5.83 9.23 1.35
N GLU A 2 -5.90 10.31 0.57
CA GLU A 2 -6.07 11.67 1.09
C GLU A 2 -7.36 11.94 1.86
N THR A 3 -8.47 11.27 1.50
CA THR A 3 -9.77 11.44 2.15
C THR A 3 -9.90 10.69 3.48
N GLY A 4 -8.90 9.89 3.86
CA GLY A 4 -8.94 9.10 5.10
C GLY A 4 -9.92 7.92 5.10
N GLN A 5 -10.53 7.59 3.96
CA GLN A 5 -11.43 6.45 3.85
C GLN A 5 -10.69 5.13 3.85
N THR A 6 -11.27 4.11 4.46
CA THR A 6 -10.80 2.73 4.35
C THR A 6 -11.04 2.20 2.95
N VAL A 7 -10.02 1.60 2.34
CA VAL A 7 -10.12 0.91 1.06
C VAL A 7 -9.84 -0.57 1.29
N VAL A 8 -10.73 -1.41 0.76
CA VAL A 8 -10.56 -2.87 0.72
C VAL A 8 -10.25 -3.26 -0.72
N LEU A 9 -9.09 -3.85 -0.95
CA LEU A 9 -8.70 -4.38 -2.25
C LEU A 9 -8.86 -5.90 -2.27
N LEU A 10 -9.60 -6.36 -3.27
CA LEU A 10 -9.74 -7.76 -3.64
C LEU A 10 -8.87 -7.95 -4.89
N ASN A 11 -7.93 -8.91 -4.84
CA ASN A 11 -7.01 -9.23 -5.93
C ASN A 11 -6.01 -8.09 -6.31
N LEU A 12 -4.78 -8.17 -5.80
CA LEU A 12 -3.74 -7.15 -5.86
C LEU A 12 -2.79 -7.30 -7.08
N GLN A 13 -2.93 -8.33 -7.91
CA GLN A 13 -1.93 -8.67 -8.94
C GLN A 13 -1.48 -7.48 -9.81
N ASN A 14 -2.42 -6.62 -10.23
CA ASN A 14 -2.13 -5.48 -11.10
C ASN A 14 -1.79 -4.17 -10.37
N LEU A 15 -1.95 -4.14 -9.04
CA LEU A 15 -1.72 -2.94 -8.22
C LEU A 15 -0.53 -3.09 -7.27
N TYR A 16 0.08 -4.27 -7.22
CA TYR A 16 1.18 -4.56 -6.32
C TYR A 16 2.35 -3.59 -6.51
N GLU A 17 2.89 -3.50 -7.72
CA GLU A 17 4.01 -2.61 -8.04
C GLU A 17 3.66 -1.13 -7.78
N SER A 18 2.43 -0.77 -8.15
CA SER A 18 1.87 0.57 -7.94
C SER A 18 1.78 0.98 -6.48
N LEU A 19 1.47 0.04 -5.59
CA LEU A 19 1.26 0.28 -4.16
C LEU A 19 2.45 -0.11 -3.30
N TYR A 20 3.56 -0.55 -3.89
CA TYR A 20 4.70 -1.13 -3.19
C TYR A 20 5.19 -0.26 -2.01
N ASP A 21 5.39 1.03 -2.22
CA ASP A 21 5.86 1.94 -1.15
C ASP A 21 4.82 2.13 -0.05
N ALA A 22 3.54 2.20 -0.41
CA ALA A 22 2.43 2.33 0.55
C ALA A 22 2.30 1.08 1.42
N LEU A 23 2.42 -0.09 0.81
CA LEU A 23 2.43 -1.38 1.51
C LEU A 23 3.68 -1.54 2.39
N ASN A 24 4.80 -0.94 1.96
CA ASN A 24 6.02 -0.90 2.74
C ASN A 24 6.10 0.20 3.79
N GLN A 25 5.05 1.01 3.93
CA GLN A 25 5.00 2.15 4.85
C GLN A 25 6.19 3.12 4.67
N TYR A 26 6.69 3.26 3.44
CA TYR A 26 7.75 4.21 3.09
C TYR A 26 7.17 5.62 2.93
N TYR A 27 6.77 6.20 4.06
CA TYR A 27 6.21 7.54 4.13
C TYR A 27 7.29 8.61 4.31
N VAL A 28 7.08 9.76 3.66
CA VAL A 28 7.85 10.99 3.87
C VAL A 28 6.94 12.01 4.56
N THR A 29 7.39 12.57 5.68
CA THR A 29 6.65 13.60 6.41
C THR A 29 7.11 14.99 5.99
N LEU A 30 6.18 15.84 5.55
CA LEU A 30 6.42 17.24 5.20
C LEU A 30 5.29 18.10 5.75
N GLY A 31 5.63 19.13 6.55
CA GLY A 31 4.62 20.04 7.12
C GLY A 31 3.58 19.35 8.00
N GLY A 32 3.96 18.28 8.72
CA GLY A 32 3.06 17.49 9.55
C GLY A 32 2.11 16.57 8.78
N GLN A 33 2.24 16.47 7.46
CA GLN A 33 1.47 15.55 6.62
C GLN A 33 2.37 14.43 6.09
N ASN A 34 1.81 13.22 5.98
CA ASN A 34 2.52 12.07 5.41
C ASN A 34 2.24 11.96 3.92
N TYR A 35 3.26 11.59 3.15
CA TYR A 35 3.18 11.36 1.71
C TYR A 35 3.81 10.02 1.35
N VAL A 36 3.30 9.39 0.30
CA VAL A 36 3.87 8.16 -0.27
C VAL A 36 3.92 8.26 -1.78
N ASP A 37 4.90 7.62 -2.41
CA ASP A 37 4.95 7.51 -3.86
C ASP A 37 4.06 6.34 -4.31
N LEU A 38 3.16 6.61 -5.25
CA LEU A 38 2.36 5.60 -5.93
C LEU A 38 2.85 5.47 -7.37
N GLY A 39 3.08 4.24 -7.83
CA GLY A 39 3.42 3.94 -9.21
C GLY A 39 2.16 3.88 -10.09
N LEU A 40 2.16 4.56 -11.23
CA LEU A 40 1.13 4.49 -12.26
C LEU A 40 1.82 4.25 -13.60
N GLY A 41 2.04 2.96 -13.93
CA GLY A 41 2.89 2.58 -15.04
C GLY A 41 4.32 3.09 -14.84
N THR A 42 4.82 3.91 -15.78
CA THR A 42 6.16 4.50 -15.72
C THR A 42 6.25 5.77 -14.88
N HIS A 43 5.12 6.30 -14.39
CA HIS A 43 5.08 7.53 -13.61
C HIS A 43 4.95 7.25 -12.11
N ARG A 44 5.59 8.06 -11.28
CA ARG A 44 5.41 8.05 -9.82
C ARG A 44 4.73 9.34 -9.38
N VAL A 45 3.73 9.24 -8.52
CA VAL A 45 2.97 10.37 -8.00
C VAL A 45 3.04 10.36 -6.48
N LYS A 46 3.34 11.52 -5.87
CA LYS A 46 3.24 11.68 -4.42
C LYS A 46 1.79 11.85 -4.01
N CYS A 47 1.29 10.94 -3.19
CA CYS A 47 -0.05 10.98 -2.64
C CYS A 47 0.01 11.31 -1.14
N ARG A 48 -0.83 12.25 -0.69
CA ARG A 48 -1.01 12.53 0.74
C ARG A 48 -1.76 11.38 1.41
N VAL A 49 -1.25 10.94 2.56
CA VAL A 49 -1.83 9.85 3.36
C VAL A 49 -2.43 10.45 4.62
N HIS A 50 -3.76 10.41 4.67
CA HIS A 50 -4.50 10.87 5.84
C HIS A 50 -4.29 9.90 7.02
N GLN A 51 -4.25 10.40 8.25
CA GLN A 51 -3.96 9.59 9.45
C GLN A 51 -4.99 8.47 9.68
N ASN A 52 -6.25 8.71 9.31
CA ASN A 52 -7.33 7.72 9.41
C ASN A 52 -7.40 6.73 8.24
N PHE A 53 -6.57 6.90 7.21
CA PHE A 53 -6.57 5.99 6.07
C PHE A 53 -6.16 4.58 6.50
N ARG A 54 -6.91 3.59 6.02
CA ARG A 54 -6.62 2.16 6.18
C ARG A 54 -6.70 1.48 4.81
N LEU A 55 -5.72 0.65 4.53
CA LEU A 55 -5.71 -0.21 3.34
C LEU A 55 -5.76 -1.65 3.81
N ILE A 56 -6.81 -2.35 3.43
CA ILE A 56 -7.01 -3.77 3.75
C ILE A 56 -6.89 -4.54 2.44
N ILE A 57 -6.01 -5.53 2.40
CA ILE A 57 -5.86 -6.42 1.26
C ILE A 57 -6.42 -7.78 1.66
N ILE A 58 -7.34 -8.29 0.84
CA ILE A 58 -7.86 -9.65 0.97
C ILE A 58 -7.40 -10.42 -0.25
N GLU A 59 -6.67 -11.51 0.01
CA GLU A 59 -6.10 -12.36 -1.02
C GLU A 59 -6.14 -13.83 -0.62
N GLU A 60 -6.06 -14.69 -1.63
CA GLU A 60 -5.88 -16.13 -1.40
C GLU A 60 -4.52 -16.41 -0.75
N LYS A 61 -4.50 -17.39 0.14
CA LYS A 61 -3.32 -17.74 0.93
C LYS A 61 -2.15 -18.06 0.00
N GLU A 62 -2.38 -18.88 -1.01
CA GLU A 62 -1.42 -19.33 -2.01
C GLU A 62 -0.83 -18.15 -2.77
N VAL A 63 -1.67 -17.20 -3.21
CA VAL A 63 -1.24 -15.97 -3.88
C VAL A 63 -0.31 -15.14 -2.98
N VAL A 64 -0.63 -15.00 -1.70
CA VAL A 64 0.23 -14.28 -0.75
C VAL A 64 1.58 -14.98 -0.58
N TYR A 65 1.63 -16.31 -0.51
CA TYR A 65 2.91 -17.02 -0.33
C TYR A 65 3.76 -17.07 -1.61
N GLU A 66 3.14 -17.11 -2.78
CA GLU A 66 3.83 -17.28 -4.05
C GLU A 66 4.18 -15.97 -4.75
N GLN A 67 3.33 -14.95 -4.61
CA GLN A 67 3.43 -13.70 -5.40
C GLN A 67 3.82 -12.49 -4.56
N PHE A 68 3.52 -12.46 -3.26
CA PHE A 68 3.91 -11.33 -2.42
C PHE A 68 5.35 -11.54 -1.94
N PRO A 69 6.22 -10.53 -2.07
CA PRO A 69 7.57 -10.66 -1.55
C PRO A 69 7.55 -10.73 -0.03
N ILE A 70 8.52 -11.48 0.50
CA ILE A 70 8.72 -11.84 1.90
C ILE A 70 8.52 -10.67 2.90
N PRO A 71 8.90 -9.41 2.61
CA PRO A 71 8.69 -8.29 3.55
C PRO A 71 7.23 -8.02 3.92
N LEU A 72 6.26 -8.37 3.07
CA LEU A 72 4.84 -8.22 3.37
C LEU A 72 4.28 -9.37 4.20
N ILE A 73 4.77 -10.59 3.96
CA ILE A 73 4.44 -11.77 4.78
C ILE A 73 4.89 -11.55 6.23
N ASN A 74 6.00 -10.83 6.43
CA ASN A 74 6.57 -10.55 7.75
C ASN A 74 5.89 -9.36 8.48
N ARG A 75 4.94 -8.65 7.86
CA ARG A 75 4.15 -7.57 8.49
C ARG A 75 2.72 -8.01 8.85
N LYS A 76 2.51 -9.28 9.21
CA LYS A 76 1.24 -9.69 9.80
C LYS A 76 1.09 -9.02 11.18
N GLU A 77 0.05 -8.21 11.34
CA GLU A 77 -0.48 -7.94 12.68
C GLU A 77 -1.22 -9.21 13.13
N VAL A 78 -0.86 -9.70 14.31
CA VAL A 78 -1.46 -10.87 14.97
C VAL A 78 -2.74 -10.46 15.70
#